data_AF-A0A7X5DHT1-F1
#
_entry.id   AF-A0A7X5DHT1-F1
#
_cell.length_a   1.000
_cell.length_b   1.000
_cell.length_c   1.000
_cell.angle_alpha   90.00
_cell.angle_beta   90.00
_cell.angle_gamma   90.00
#
_symmetry.space_group_name_H-M   'P 1'
#
loop_
_entity.id
_entity.type
_entity.pdbx_description
1 polymer ?
#
loop_
_entity_poly.entity_id
_entity_poly.type
_entity_poly.pdbx_seq_one_letter_code
_entity_poly.pdbx_strand_id
1 'polypeptide(L)'
;MSSTAPVHALTAKYFPRAIVSLRWAAIAFALLGAIFLAPAAWGASGPMFQGGTGTASDPYLVADANQLCRFRDAVNDGNDFAGKTVKLAEDIDLAHVEWTPIGAGTRKGSGAASGSTPFAGTFDGASHKVSGLSITTSPDADSAVGLFGIVKGGTVRDAVLDGVAIDVPGSELAGGAVGLLIDDGTVSSVSVSGSVSAHAGVGGVVGRMTLSGTISDCANSAAVTAMTGVGNVGGIVGSAYYTTDTGEMVIEGCTNTGAVKG
;
A
#
# COMPACT_ATOMS: atom_id res chain seq x y z
N MET A 1 -100.65 1.96 -14.14
CA MET A 1 -101.28 2.71 -15.25
C MET A 1 -100.87 4.18 -15.10
N SER A 2 -100.66 4.89 -16.22
CA SER A 2 -99.90 6.16 -16.38
C SER A 2 -98.40 5.88 -16.59
N SER A 3 -97.81 5.72 -17.79
CA SER A 3 -97.98 6.34 -19.12
C SER A 3 -97.68 7.83 -19.19
N THR A 4 -96.45 8.18 -19.54
CA THR A 4 -96.11 9.22 -20.53
C THR A 4 -94.69 8.97 -21.09
N ALA A 5 -94.62 8.74 -22.39
CA ALA A 5 -93.43 8.93 -23.26
C ALA A 5 -93.71 10.19 -24.12
N PRO A 6 -92.94 10.55 -25.17
CA PRO A 6 -91.48 10.48 -25.42
C PRO A 6 -90.93 11.85 -25.93
N VAL A 7 -89.60 12.02 -26.06
CA VAL A 7 -89.04 12.85 -27.14
C VAL A 7 -87.66 12.34 -27.59
N HIS A 8 -87.46 12.35 -28.90
CA HIS A 8 -86.31 11.89 -29.66
C HIS A 8 -85.09 12.83 -29.57
N ALA A 9 -83.88 12.28 -29.65
CA ALA A 9 -82.79 12.90 -30.41
C ALA A 9 -81.85 11.82 -30.98
N LEU A 10 -81.60 11.96 -32.27
CA LEU A 10 -80.91 11.05 -33.19
C LEU A 10 -79.47 11.55 -33.42
N THR A 11 -78.61 10.68 -33.98
CA THR A 11 -77.27 10.93 -34.57
C THR A 11 -76.08 10.98 -33.59
N ALA A 12 -74.90 10.40 -33.84
CA ALA A 12 -74.31 9.78 -35.02
C ALA A 12 -73.31 8.66 -34.61
N LYS A 13 -73.26 7.59 -35.42
CA LYS A 13 -72.16 6.61 -35.47
C LYS A 13 -70.89 7.29 -36.02
N TYR A 14 -69.71 7.01 -35.49
CA TYR A 14 -68.49 6.95 -36.32
C TYR A 14 -67.37 6.09 -35.70
N PHE A 15 -66.64 5.46 -36.61
CA PHE A 15 -65.73 4.31 -36.55
C PHE A 15 -64.28 4.67 -36.07
N PRO A 16 -63.39 3.67 -35.89
CA PRO A 16 -62.21 3.72 -35.02
C PRO A 16 -60.98 4.36 -35.66
N ARG A 17 -60.02 4.80 -34.84
CA ARG A 17 -58.68 5.17 -35.32
C ARG A 17 -57.71 4.00 -35.13
N ALA A 18 -57.36 3.38 -36.25
CA ALA A 18 -56.09 2.70 -36.43
C ALA A 18 -55.01 3.75 -36.74
N ILE A 19 -53.82 3.63 -36.15
CA ILE A 19 -52.58 4.22 -36.68
C ILE A 19 -51.54 3.10 -36.74
N VAL A 20 -51.03 2.87 -37.95
CA VAL A 20 -49.93 1.98 -38.33
C VAL A 20 -48.69 2.84 -38.60
N SER A 21 -47.49 2.37 -38.22
CA SER A 21 -46.17 2.72 -38.81
C SER A 21 -45.09 1.94 -38.04
N LEU A 22 -44.54 0.77 -38.42
CA LEU A 22 -43.74 0.29 -39.57
C LEU A 22 -42.23 0.66 -39.60
N ARG A 23 -41.40 -0.27 -39.07
CA ARG A 23 -40.02 -0.70 -39.50
C ARG A 23 -38.92 0.38 -39.41
N TRP A 24 -37.63 0.18 -39.12
CA TRP A 24 -36.55 -0.79 -39.42
C TRP A 24 -35.55 -0.65 -38.23
N ALA A 25 -34.74 -1.59 -37.75
CA ALA A 25 -33.61 -2.26 -38.38
C ALA A 25 -32.95 -3.17 -37.33
N ALA A 26 -32.44 -4.32 -37.76
CA ALA A 26 -31.62 -5.23 -36.96
C ALA A 26 -30.23 -4.65 -36.71
N ILE A 27 -29.67 -4.76 -35.50
CA ILE A 27 -28.22 -4.84 -35.27
C ILE A 27 -27.96 -5.77 -34.09
N ALA A 28 -27.26 -6.87 -34.37
CA ALA A 28 -26.57 -7.70 -33.41
C ALA A 28 -25.58 -6.84 -32.60
N PHE A 29 -25.76 -6.74 -31.29
CA PHE A 29 -24.80 -6.06 -30.43
C PHE A 29 -24.10 -7.06 -29.51
N ALA A 30 -22.86 -7.34 -29.90
CA ALA A 30 -21.70 -7.63 -29.09
C ALA A 30 -21.80 -8.76 -28.06
N LEU A 31 -21.40 -9.96 -28.52
CA LEU A 31 -20.42 -10.77 -27.79
C LEU A 31 -19.21 -9.91 -27.44
N LEU A 32 -19.24 -9.22 -26.31
CA LEU A 32 -18.05 -8.71 -25.61
C LEU A 32 -18.39 -8.51 -24.13
N GLY A 33 -18.94 -9.56 -23.51
CA GLY A 33 -19.14 -9.62 -22.07
C GLY A 33 -17.85 -10.04 -21.40
N ALA A 34 -17.06 -9.05 -21.00
CA ALA A 34 -15.96 -9.13 -20.04
C ALA A 34 -15.05 -10.37 -20.19
N ILE A 35 -13.91 -10.18 -20.86
CA ILE A 35 -12.68 -10.78 -20.32
C ILE A 35 -12.56 -10.14 -18.94
N PHE A 36 -13.10 -10.79 -17.92
CA PHE A 36 -12.57 -10.65 -16.58
C PHE A 36 -11.11 -11.02 -16.74
N LEU A 37 -10.24 -10.02 -16.84
CA LEU A 37 -8.89 -10.18 -16.32
C LEU A 37 -9.14 -10.51 -14.84
N ALA A 38 -9.28 -11.80 -14.55
CA ALA A 38 -9.08 -12.27 -13.21
C ALA A 38 -7.76 -11.63 -12.78
N PRO A 39 -7.70 -10.91 -11.64
CA PRO A 39 -6.42 -10.47 -11.12
C PRO A 39 -5.53 -11.70 -11.15
N ALA A 40 -4.35 -11.57 -11.78
CA ALA A 40 -3.41 -12.67 -11.89
C ALA A 40 -3.36 -13.33 -10.52
N ALA A 41 -3.79 -14.59 -10.43
CA ALA A 41 -3.95 -15.25 -9.15
C ALA A 41 -2.59 -15.23 -8.46
N TRP A 42 -2.42 -14.29 -7.52
CA TRP A 42 -1.17 -14.18 -6.78
C TRP A 42 -1.05 -15.46 -5.96
N GLY A 43 0.10 -16.12 -6.12
CA GLY A 43 0.26 -17.51 -5.68
C GLY A 43 0.31 -18.54 -6.81
N ALA A 44 0.39 -18.14 -8.08
CA ALA A 44 0.88 -19.04 -9.12
C ALA A 44 2.20 -19.69 -8.66
N SER A 45 2.40 -20.99 -8.88
CA SER A 45 3.65 -21.66 -8.51
C SER A 45 4.84 -21.05 -9.27
N GLY A 46 5.95 -20.76 -8.60
CA GLY A 46 7.15 -20.23 -9.24
C GLY A 46 8.27 -19.94 -8.25
N PRO A 47 9.49 -19.67 -8.73
CA PRO A 47 10.62 -19.39 -7.85
C PRO A 47 10.44 -18.06 -7.12
N MET A 48 10.93 -17.96 -5.88
CA MET A 48 10.92 -16.72 -5.11
C MET A 48 11.76 -15.61 -5.78
N PHE A 49 12.87 -16.00 -6.39
CA PHE A 49 13.81 -15.09 -7.05
C PHE A 49 14.14 -15.59 -8.46
N GLN A 50 14.47 -14.70 -9.40
CA GLN A 50 14.92 -15.08 -10.74
C GLN A 50 16.31 -15.72 -10.74
N GLY A 51 17.11 -15.45 -9.70
CA GLY A 51 18.47 -15.96 -9.55
C GLY A 51 19.20 -15.28 -8.41
N GLY A 52 20.51 -15.52 -8.36
CA GLY A 52 21.43 -14.99 -7.34
C GLY A 52 21.57 -15.88 -6.12
N THR A 53 22.64 -15.63 -5.36
CA THR A 53 22.98 -16.33 -4.10
C THR A 53 22.69 -15.48 -2.86
N GLY A 54 22.16 -14.27 -3.07
CA GLY A 54 21.84 -13.31 -2.03
C GLY A 54 23.06 -12.63 -1.43
N THR A 55 24.21 -12.64 -2.10
CA THR A 55 25.39 -11.88 -1.67
C THR A 55 25.36 -10.48 -2.27
N ALA A 56 26.15 -9.54 -1.74
CA ALA A 56 26.21 -8.18 -2.29
C ALA A 56 26.65 -8.15 -3.77
N SER A 57 27.54 -9.05 -4.19
CA SER A 57 28.00 -9.17 -5.58
C SER A 57 27.07 -9.99 -6.48
N ASP A 58 26.20 -10.79 -5.89
CA ASP A 58 25.27 -11.69 -6.59
C ASP A 58 23.94 -11.76 -5.81
N PRO A 59 23.16 -10.65 -5.83
CA PRO A 59 21.96 -10.50 -5.00
C PRO A 59 20.80 -11.36 -5.51
N TYR A 60 19.85 -11.67 -4.64
CA TYR A 60 18.60 -12.28 -5.05
C TYR A 60 17.79 -11.28 -5.88
N LEU A 61 17.36 -11.68 -7.09
CA LEU A 61 16.65 -10.78 -8.01
C LEU A 61 15.13 -10.96 -7.93
N VAL A 62 14.42 -9.83 -7.75
CA VAL A 62 12.96 -9.73 -7.77
C VAL A 62 12.55 -8.85 -8.96
N ALA A 63 11.80 -9.41 -9.90
CA ALA A 63 11.41 -8.73 -11.14
C ALA A 63 9.90 -8.59 -11.32
N ASP A 64 9.10 -9.15 -10.42
CA ASP A 64 7.64 -9.04 -10.48
C ASP A 64 6.98 -9.06 -9.09
N ALA A 65 5.71 -8.68 -9.06
CA ALA A 65 4.93 -8.60 -7.82
C ALA A 65 4.74 -9.95 -7.12
N ASN A 66 4.68 -11.07 -7.85
CA ASN A 66 4.55 -12.39 -7.24
C ASN A 66 5.84 -12.78 -6.49
N GLN A 67 7.00 -12.46 -7.07
CA GLN A 67 8.29 -12.66 -6.42
C GLN A 67 8.44 -11.78 -5.18
N LEU A 68 8.03 -10.51 -5.27
CA LEU A 68 8.03 -9.62 -4.09
C LEU A 68 7.10 -10.14 -2.99
N CYS A 69 5.92 -10.68 -3.35
CA CYS A 69 5.01 -11.34 -2.42
C CYS A 69 5.65 -12.58 -1.77
N ARG A 70 6.30 -13.46 -2.54
CA ARG A 70 6.98 -14.65 -1.96
C ARG A 70 8.15 -14.26 -1.06
N PHE A 71 8.87 -13.21 -1.39
CA PHE A 71 9.92 -12.65 -0.53
C PHE A 71 9.32 -12.14 0.79
N ARG A 72 8.26 -11.34 0.72
CA ARG A 72 7.49 -10.90 1.90
C ARG A 72 7.08 -12.09 2.76
N ASP A 73 6.47 -13.11 2.14
CA ASP A 73 5.97 -14.28 2.85
C ASP A 73 7.12 -15.05 3.54
N ALA A 74 8.26 -15.21 2.87
CA ALA A 74 9.44 -15.83 3.48
C ALA A 74 9.98 -15.05 4.69
N VAL A 75 9.97 -13.71 4.63
CA VAL A 75 10.33 -12.88 5.78
C VAL A 75 9.33 -13.06 6.91
N ASN A 76 8.04 -13.02 6.58
CA ASN A 76 6.95 -13.14 7.54
C ASN A 76 6.81 -14.56 8.13
N ASP A 77 7.39 -15.57 7.48
CA ASP A 77 7.55 -16.93 7.99
C ASP A 77 8.82 -17.10 8.87
N GLY A 78 9.59 -16.03 9.07
CA GLY A 78 10.70 -15.97 10.03
C GLY A 78 12.11 -16.02 9.43
N ASN A 79 12.26 -15.99 8.10
CA ASN A 79 13.57 -15.82 7.48
C ASN A 79 13.92 -14.32 7.42
N ASP A 80 14.76 -13.83 8.32
CA ASP A 80 15.08 -12.39 8.45
C ASP A 80 15.98 -11.83 7.32
N PHE A 81 16.57 -12.70 6.50
CA PHE A 81 17.55 -12.37 5.46
C PHE A 81 18.82 -11.67 5.98
N ALA A 82 19.20 -11.85 7.25
CA ALA A 82 20.42 -11.26 7.79
C ALA A 82 21.65 -11.61 6.94
N GLY A 83 22.42 -10.58 6.56
CA GLY A 83 23.59 -10.72 5.69
C GLY A 83 23.29 -11.07 4.23
N LYS A 84 22.01 -11.05 3.82
CA LYS A 84 21.58 -11.27 2.43
C LYS A 84 21.14 -9.97 1.77
N THR A 85 21.36 -9.90 0.45
CA THR A 85 20.89 -8.79 -0.40
C THR A 85 19.82 -9.28 -1.37
N VAL A 86 18.67 -8.59 -1.35
CA VAL A 86 17.57 -8.73 -2.30
C VAL A 86 17.52 -7.45 -3.13
N LYS A 87 17.49 -7.57 -4.45
CA LYS A 87 17.56 -6.46 -5.39
C LYS A 87 16.39 -6.50 -6.36
N LEU A 88 15.74 -5.35 -6.59
CA LEU A 88 14.77 -5.22 -7.66
C LEU A 88 15.49 -5.22 -9.02
N ALA A 89 14.98 -6.00 -9.96
CA ALA A 89 15.45 -6.08 -11.33
C ALA A 89 14.56 -5.31 -12.32
N GLU A 90 13.33 -5.00 -11.91
CA GLU A 90 12.32 -4.31 -12.70
C GLU A 90 11.43 -3.47 -11.77
N ASP A 91 10.63 -2.57 -12.35
CA ASP A 91 9.56 -1.89 -11.64
C ASP A 91 8.47 -2.90 -11.22
N ILE A 92 7.94 -2.74 -10.01
CA ILE A 92 6.95 -3.64 -9.42
C ILE A 92 5.62 -2.91 -9.22
N ASP A 93 4.54 -3.49 -9.74
CA ASP A 93 3.18 -2.98 -9.53
C ASP A 93 2.41 -3.86 -8.54
N LEU A 94 2.07 -3.28 -7.38
CA LEU A 94 1.28 -3.90 -6.31
C LEU A 94 -0.21 -3.51 -6.37
N ALA A 95 -0.67 -2.87 -7.44
CA ALA A 95 -2.07 -2.51 -7.59
C ALA A 95 -3.00 -3.72 -7.37
N HIS A 96 -4.12 -3.47 -6.71
CA HIS A 96 -5.16 -4.45 -6.36
C HIS A 96 -4.77 -5.45 -5.26
N VAL A 97 -3.59 -5.31 -4.63
CA VAL A 97 -3.18 -6.09 -3.44
C VAL A 97 -3.49 -5.28 -2.20
N GLU A 98 -4.18 -5.88 -1.22
CA GLU A 98 -4.09 -5.38 0.15
C GLU A 98 -2.76 -5.86 0.73
N TRP A 99 -1.83 -4.93 0.93
CA TRP A 99 -0.46 -5.28 1.28
C TRP A 99 -0.32 -5.64 2.75
N THR A 100 0.30 -6.78 3.02
CA THR A 100 0.86 -7.08 4.34
C THR A 100 2.33 -6.64 4.34
N PRO A 101 2.81 -5.89 5.36
CA PRO A 101 4.19 -5.42 5.38
C PRO A 101 5.23 -6.56 5.34
N ILE A 102 6.38 -6.30 4.71
CA ILE A 102 7.56 -7.18 4.83
C ILE A 102 8.14 -6.99 6.22
N GLY A 103 8.31 -8.08 6.94
CA GLY A 103 8.72 -8.04 8.34
C GLY A 103 7.60 -7.59 9.26
N ALA A 104 6.46 -8.27 9.16
CA ALA A 104 5.27 -8.00 9.93
C ALA A 104 5.52 -8.16 11.44
N GLY A 105 4.83 -7.34 12.24
CA GLY A 105 4.94 -7.41 13.68
C GLY A 105 4.42 -6.17 14.39
N THR A 106 4.53 -6.23 15.71
CA THR A 106 4.15 -5.11 16.58
C THR A 106 5.33 -4.64 17.43
N ARG A 107 5.25 -3.41 17.92
CA ARG A 107 6.22 -2.87 18.87
C ARG A 107 5.93 -3.35 20.29
N LYS A 108 6.97 -3.55 21.09
CA LYS A 108 6.90 -3.68 22.56
C LYS A 108 7.96 -2.80 23.20
N GLY A 109 7.52 -1.74 23.86
CA GLY A 109 8.45 -0.72 24.37
C GLY A 109 9.18 -0.03 23.23
N SER A 110 10.50 0.00 23.24
CA SER A 110 11.31 0.61 22.17
C SER A 110 11.78 -0.39 21.09
N GLY A 111 11.39 -1.67 21.19
CA GLY A 111 11.81 -2.72 20.25
C GLY A 111 10.63 -3.50 19.66
N ALA A 112 10.95 -4.60 18.96
CA ALA A 112 9.94 -5.50 18.40
C ALA A 112 9.34 -6.43 19.47
N ALA A 113 8.04 -6.67 19.40
CA ALA A 113 7.35 -7.65 20.24
C ALA A 113 7.75 -9.09 19.87
N SER A 114 7.69 -9.98 20.86
CA SER A 114 7.87 -11.43 20.61
C SER A 114 6.83 -11.93 19.61
N GLY A 115 7.27 -12.71 18.62
CA GLY A 115 6.41 -13.17 17.51
C GLY A 115 6.44 -12.26 16.28
N SER A 116 7.09 -11.10 16.35
CA SER A 116 7.39 -10.29 15.16
C SER A 116 8.51 -10.92 14.32
N THR A 117 8.51 -10.65 13.02
CA THR A 117 9.48 -11.22 12.08
C THR A 117 10.27 -10.12 11.36
N PRO A 118 11.07 -9.30 12.07
CA PRO A 118 11.71 -8.14 11.47
C PRO A 118 12.67 -8.52 10.33
N PHE A 119 12.75 -7.64 9.33
CA PHE A 119 13.73 -7.78 8.25
C PHE A 119 15.11 -7.26 8.70
N ALA A 120 16.16 -8.04 8.47
CA ALA A 120 17.54 -7.74 8.84
C ALA A 120 18.53 -7.82 7.65
N GLY A 121 18.03 -8.04 6.43
CA GLY A 121 18.83 -8.05 5.22
C GLY A 121 19.02 -6.67 4.59
N THR A 122 19.50 -6.65 3.35
CA THR A 122 19.54 -5.46 2.49
C THR A 122 18.51 -5.60 1.37
N PHE A 123 17.56 -4.69 1.31
CA PHE A 123 16.69 -4.50 0.16
C PHE A 123 17.21 -3.32 -0.68
N ASP A 124 17.61 -3.61 -1.91
CA ASP A 124 18.16 -2.67 -2.89
C ASP A 124 17.15 -2.48 -4.02
N GLY A 125 16.45 -1.35 -4.01
CA GLY A 125 15.47 -1.03 -5.05
C GLY A 125 16.12 -0.74 -6.40
N ALA A 126 17.43 -0.52 -6.48
CA ALA A 126 18.16 -0.21 -7.72
C ALA A 126 17.53 0.92 -8.57
N SER A 127 16.92 1.91 -7.90
CA SER A 127 16.12 3.01 -8.45
C SER A 127 14.81 2.60 -9.15
N HIS A 128 14.40 1.33 -9.04
CA HIS A 128 13.11 0.87 -9.54
C HIS A 128 11.94 1.36 -8.70
N LYS A 129 10.78 1.42 -9.36
CA LYS A 129 9.52 1.77 -8.73
C LYS A 129 8.87 0.57 -8.06
N VAL A 130 8.23 0.82 -6.92
CA VAL A 130 7.19 -0.02 -6.35
C VAL A 130 5.91 0.83 -6.30
N SER A 131 4.96 0.54 -7.20
CA SER A 131 3.71 1.29 -7.33
C SER A 131 2.52 0.56 -6.72
N GLY A 132 1.44 1.28 -6.45
CA GLY A 132 0.15 0.68 -6.09
C GLY A 132 0.09 0.06 -4.68
N LEU A 133 1.07 0.36 -3.81
CA LEU A 133 1.07 -0.08 -2.41
C LEU A 133 -0.17 0.47 -1.68
N SER A 134 -1.06 -0.41 -1.22
CA SER A 134 -2.23 -0.05 -0.44
C SER A 134 -2.33 -0.84 0.86
N ILE A 135 -2.59 -0.14 1.97
CA ILE A 135 -2.81 -0.73 3.30
C ILE A 135 -3.92 0.07 3.99
N THR A 136 -5.04 -0.57 4.26
CA THR A 136 -6.24 0.03 4.88
C THR A 136 -6.56 -0.56 6.25
N THR A 137 -5.79 -1.56 6.68
CA THR A 137 -6.02 -2.28 7.93
C THR A 137 -4.74 -2.38 8.76
N SER A 138 -4.91 -2.22 10.07
CA SER A 138 -3.89 -2.48 11.09
C SER A 138 -4.59 -3.11 12.29
N PRO A 139 -4.16 -4.28 12.78
CA PRO A 139 -4.90 -4.99 13.83
C PRO A 139 -4.87 -4.27 15.18
N ASP A 140 -3.83 -3.47 15.46
CA ASP A 140 -3.70 -2.70 16.70
C ASP A 140 -2.80 -1.45 16.53
N ALA A 141 -2.72 -0.66 17.58
CA ALA A 141 -1.92 0.57 17.66
C ALA A 141 -0.42 0.35 17.50
N ASP A 142 0.08 -0.79 17.95
CA ASP A 142 1.51 -1.10 17.91
C ASP A 142 1.92 -1.86 16.63
N SER A 143 1.01 -2.02 15.66
CA SER A 143 1.29 -2.64 14.37
C SER A 143 2.11 -1.72 13.47
N ALA A 144 3.29 -2.19 13.05
CA ALA A 144 4.17 -1.44 12.16
C ALA A 144 3.73 -1.56 10.70
N VAL A 145 3.54 -0.42 10.03
CA VAL A 145 2.90 -0.32 8.72
C VAL A 145 3.79 0.43 7.73
N GLY A 146 3.95 -0.15 6.53
CA GLY A 146 4.70 0.38 5.39
C GLY A 146 4.92 -0.70 4.34
N LEU A 147 5.73 -0.43 3.32
CA LEU A 147 6.23 -1.52 2.45
C LEU A 147 6.90 -2.60 3.33
N PHE A 148 7.73 -2.15 4.27
CA PHE A 148 8.25 -2.92 5.38
C PHE A 148 7.57 -2.52 6.69
N GLY A 149 7.26 -3.50 7.54
CA GLY A 149 6.74 -3.29 8.87
C GLY A 149 7.87 -2.90 9.80
N ILE A 150 8.66 -3.89 10.21
CA ILE A 150 9.82 -3.70 11.09
C ILE A 150 11.12 -4.01 10.34
N VAL A 151 12.03 -3.05 10.34
CA VAL A 151 13.42 -3.25 9.90
C VAL A 151 14.32 -3.15 11.13
N LYS A 152 15.09 -4.22 11.39
CA LYS A 152 15.97 -4.35 12.57
C LYS A 152 17.39 -4.67 12.12
N GLY A 153 18.29 -3.67 12.17
CA GLY A 153 19.67 -3.81 11.69
C GLY A 153 19.80 -4.09 10.19
N GLY A 154 18.70 -4.03 9.45
CA GLY A 154 18.66 -4.18 7.99
C GLY A 154 18.76 -2.85 7.26
N THR A 155 18.82 -2.91 5.94
CA THR A 155 18.89 -1.75 5.05
C THR A 155 17.76 -1.80 4.02
N VAL A 156 17.05 -0.69 3.84
CA VAL A 156 16.15 -0.45 2.70
C VAL A 156 16.70 0.74 1.92
N ARG A 157 17.08 0.55 0.67
CA ARG A 157 17.71 1.63 -0.11
C ARG A 157 17.28 1.69 -1.56
N ASP A 158 17.55 2.84 -2.18
CA ASP A 158 17.49 3.06 -3.63
C ASP A 158 16.14 2.67 -4.25
N ALA A 159 15.04 3.04 -3.61
CA ALA A 159 13.69 2.64 -4.06
C ALA A 159 12.77 3.85 -4.26
N VAL A 160 11.88 3.75 -5.25
CA VAL A 160 10.84 4.76 -5.52
C VAL A 160 9.48 4.18 -5.19
N LEU A 161 8.88 4.60 -4.09
CA LEU A 161 7.51 4.20 -3.71
C LEU A 161 6.52 5.18 -4.30
N ASP A 162 5.87 4.77 -5.39
CA ASP A 162 5.07 5.64 -6.25
C ASP A 162 3.56 5.43 -6.00
N GLY A 163 2.90 6.45 -5.46
CA GLY A 163 1.46 6.44 -5.21
C GLY A 163 1.06 5.51 -4.05
N VAL A 164 1.78 5.56 -2.94
CA VAL A 164 1.42 4.84 -1.71
C VAL A 164 0.06 5.30 -1.19
N ALA A 165 -0.79 4.36 -0.76
CA ALA A 165 -2.09 4.63 -0.15
C ALA A 165 -2.22 3.87 1.19
N ILE A 166 -1.70 4.47 2.26
CA ILE A 166 -1.79 3.94 3.62
C ILE A 166 -2.84 4.74 4.40
N ASP A 167 -3.88 4.07 4.88
CA ASP A 167 -4.99 4.63 5.67
C ASP A 167 -5.35 3.68 6.83
N VAL A 168 -4.66 3.83 7.96
CA VAL A 168 -4.70 2.89 9.09
C VAL A 168 -5.06 3.63 10.40
N PRO A 169 -6.34 3.92 10.67
CA PRO A 169 -6.78 4.81 11.75
C PRO A 169 -6.43 4.34 13.17
N GLY A 170 -6.05 3.07 13.32
CA GLY A 170 -5.65 2.49 14.60
C GLY A 170 -4.14 2.52 14.85
N SER A 171 -3.30 2.42 13.82
CA SER A 171 -1.84 2.25 13.97
C SER A 171 -1.16 3.54 14.42
N GLU A 172 -0.13 3.39 15.25
CA GLU A 172 0.75 4.48 15.66
C GLU A 172 2.18 4.37 15.10
N LEU A 173 2.40 3.54 14.09
CA LEU A 173 3.72 3.19 13.53
C LEU A 173 3.63 3.07 12.00
N ALA A 174 3.26 4.16 11.33
CA ALA A 174 3.01 4.14 9.89
C ALA A 174 4.02 5.01 9.13
N GLY A 175 4.75 4.39 8.21
CA GLY A 175 5.63 5.07 7.25
C GLY A 175 5.40 4.53 5.84
N GLY A 176 5.61 5.35 4.81
CA GLY A 176 5.48 4.88 3.43
C GLY A 176 6.42 3.71 3.11
N ALA A 177 7.67 3.79 3.58
CA ALA A 177 8.67 2.76 3.37
C ALA A 177 8.77 1.78 4.55
N VAL A 178 8.91 2.29 5.78
CA VAL A 178 9.14 1.47 6.97
C VAL A 178 8.23 1.94 8.11
N GLY A 179 7.51 1.03 8.77
CA GLY A 179 6.73 1.37 9.96
C GLY A 179 7.60 1.66 11.18
N LEU A 180 8.51 0.75 11.51
CA LEU A 180 9.41 0.81 12.65
C LEU A 180 10.86 0.46 12.25
N LEU A 181 11.78 1.40 12.46
CA LEU A 181 13.22 1.26 12.22
C LEU A 181 13.95 1.17 13.57
N ILE A 182 14.71 0.09 13.79
CA ILE A 182 15.39 -0.18 15.08
C ILE A 182 16.76 -0.83 14.91
N ASP A 183 17.55 -0.81 15.99
CA ASP A 183 18.83 -1.52 16.14
C ASP A 183 19.76 -1.33 14.93
N ASP A 184 20.14 -0.09 14.65
CA ASP A 184 21.02 0.31 13.55
C ASP A 184 20.43 0.05 12.14
N GLY A 185 19.11 -0.04 12.05
CA GLY A 185 18.41 -0.07 10.76
C GLY A 185 18.69 1.18 9.93
N THR A 186 18.78 1.00 8.61
CA THR A 186 19.06 2.08 7.64
C THR A 186 17.98 2.19 6.58
N VAL A 187 17.51 3.41 6.32
CA VAL A 187 16.70 3.75 5.15
C VAL A 187 17.42 4.86 4.38
N SER A 188 17.84 4.59 3.15
CA SER A 188 18.65 5.53 2.37
C SER A 188 18.22 5.69 0.92
N SER A 189 18.21 6.90 0.38
CA SER A 189 17.90 7.15 -1.03
C SER A 189 16.52 6.59 -1.45
N VAL A 190 15.54 6.66 -0.54
CA VAL A 190 14.16 6.24 -0.78
C VAL A 190 13.29 7.47 -1.04
N SER A 191 12.45 7.41 -2.07
CA SER A 191 11.44 8.45 -2.33
C SER A 191 10.03 7.90 -2.17
N VAL A 192 9.13 8.70 -1.60
CA VAL A 192 7.73 8.33 -1.36
C VAL A 192 6.78 9.39 -1.92
N SER A 193 5.77 8.97 -2.68
CA SER A 193 4.64 9.79 -3.12
C SER A 193 3.30 9.14 -2.73
N GLY A 194 2.19 9.90 -2.79
CA GLY A 194 0.85 9.41 -2.42
C GLY A 194 0.36 9.97 -1.08
N SER A 195 -0.12 9.11 -0.18
CA SER A 195 -0.65 9.49 1.14
C SER A 195 -0.38 8.44 2.21
N VAL A 196 -0.02 8.90 3.41
CA VAL A 196 0.11 8.11 4.62
C VAL A 196 -0.73 8.74 5.73
N SER A 197 -1.77 8.04 6.17
CA SER A 197 -2.61 8.48 7.28
C SER A 197 -2.76 7.39 8.33
N ALA A 198 -2.57 7.76 9.59
CA ALA A 198 -2.70 6.86 10.73
C ALA A 198 -3.05 7.61 12.02
N HIS A 199 -3.16 6.91 13.15
CA HIS A 199 -3.48 7.51 14.44
C HIS A 199 -2.42 8.51 14.91
N ALA A 200 -1.17 8.02 15.02
CA ALA A 200 0.01 8.76 15.48
C ALA A 200 1.29 8.11 14.92
N GLY A 201 2.47 8.65 15.25
CA GLY A 201 3.77 8.11 14.77
C GLY A 201 3.80 7.94 13.25
N VAL A 202 3.32 8.97 12.54
CA VAL A 202 3.11 8.95 11.10
C VAL A 202 4.27 9.67 10.41
N GLY A 203 5.02 8.96 9.60
CA GLY A 203 6.10 9.51 8.78
C GLY A 203 5.82 9.36 7.29
N GLY A 204 6.30 10.30 6.48
CA GLY A 204 6.26 10.13 5.03
C GLY A 204 7.11 8.94 4.57
N VAL A 205 8.29 8.74 5.18
CA VAL A 205 9.21 7.65 4.85
C VAL A 205 9.21 6.58 5.95
N VAL A 206 9.47 6.98 7.20
CA VAL A 206 9.58 6.07 8.35
C VAL A 206 8.59 6.46 9.44
N GLY A 207 7.77 5.53 9.94
CA GLY A 207 6.83 5.83 11.03
C GLY A 207 7.54 6.24 12.31
N ARG A 208 8.27 5.30 12.92
CA ARG A 208 9.14 5.59 14.08
C ARG A 208 10.53 4.98 13.91
N MET A 209 11.52 5.68 14.46
CA MET A 209 12.87 5.22 14.66
C MET A 209 13.17 5.17 16.16
N THR A 210 13.57 4.02 16.69
CA THR A 210 13.88 3.84 18.11
C THR A 210 15.19 3.09 18.31
N LEU A 211 15.83 3.22 19.48
CA LEU A 211 17.12 2.60 19.84
C LEU A 211 18.35 3.14 19.09
N SER A 212 18.35 3.06 17.77
CA SER A 212 19.35 3.65 16.86
C SER A 212 18.90 3.44 15.42
N GLY A 213 19.49 4.21 14.49
CA GLY A 213 19.22 4.06 13.06
C GLY A 213 19.65 5.26 12.23
N THR A 214 19.56 5.10 10.91
CA THR A 214 19.91 6.15 9.96
C THR A 214 18.83 6.29 8.89
N ILE A 215 18.39 7.53 8.66
CA ILE A 215 17.53 7.90 7.55
C ILE A 215 18.29 8.95 6.73
N SER A 216 18.78 8.58 5.55
CA SER A 216 19.62 9.47 4.74
C SER A 216 19.10 9.63 3.32
N ASP A 217 19.27 10.82 2.74
CA ASP A 217 18.99 11.09 1.32
C ASP A 217 17.58 10.70 0.85
N CYS A 218 16.61 10.70 1.77
CA CYS A 218 15.24 10.30 1.47
C CYS A 218 14.37 11.51 1.09
N ALA A 219 13.39 11.28 0.23
CA ALA A 219 12.46 12.31 -0.21
C ALA A 219 11.01 11.92 0.06
N ASN A 220 10.22 12.83 0.64
CA ASN A 220 8.78 12.68 0.74
C ASN A 220 8.04 13.74 -0.06
N SER A 221 7.11 13.29 -0.88
CA SER A 221 6.09 14.10 -1.54
C SER A 221 4.67 13.65 -1.18
N ALA A 222 4.53 12.57 -0.41
CA ALA A 222 3.23 12.08 0.06
C ALA A 222 2.62 13.02 1.10
N ALA A 223 1.29 13.13 1.10
CA ALA A 223 0.57 13.79 2.17
C ALA A 223 0.60 12.92 3.44
N VAL A 224 1.05 13.49 4.57
CA VAL A 224 1.19 12.79 5.84
C VAL A 224 0.18 13.35 6.85
N THR A 225 -0.70 12.51 7.38
CA THR A 225 -1.77 12.95 8.28
C THR A 225 -1.88 12.08 9.53
N ALA A 226 -1.71 12.67 10.71
CA ALA A 226 -2.18 12.10 11.97
C ALA A 226 -3.67 12.44 12.17
N MET A 227 -4.51 11.45 12.46
CA MET A 227 -5.98 11.62 12.40
C MET A 227 -6.60 12.30 13.62
N THR A 228 -5.94 12.30 14.78
CA THR A 228 -6.55 12.75 16.05
C THR A 228 -6.20 14.17 16.46
N GLY A 229 -5.39 14.90 15.69
CA GLY A 229 -4.96 16.25 16.08
C GLY A 229 -3.88 16.26 17.18
N VAL A 230 -3.50 15.08 17.68
CA VAL A 230 -2.56 14.88 18.79
C VAL A 230 -1.74 13.63 18.47
N GLY A 231 -0.61 13.82 17.80
CA GLY A 231 0.25 12.71 17.42
C GLY A 231 1.59 13.18 16.88
N ASN A 232 2.58 12.32 16.99
CA ASN A 232 3.86 12.57 16.34
C ASN A 232 3.70 12.38 14.83
N VAL A 233 3.86 13.46 14.08
CA VAL A 233 3.77 13.47 12.62
C VAL A 233 4.96 14.19 12.02
N GLY A 234 5.55 13.64 10.96
CA GLY A 234 6.66 14.27 10.27
C GLY A 234 6.75 13.89 8.81
N GLY A 235 7.23 14.81 7.98
CA GLY A 235 7.36 14.58 6.55
C GLY A 235 8.35 13.46 6.19
N ILE A 236 9.37 13.22 7.02
CA ILE A 236 10.34 12.14 6.82
C ILE A 236 10.11 11.03 7.84
N VAL A 237 10.24 11.36 9.12
CA VAL A 237 10.02 10.44 10.24
C VAL A 237 8.94 10.97 11.17
N GLY A 238 8.04 10.11 11.62
CA GLY A 238 6.99 10.49 12.58
C GLY A 238 7.56 10.72 13.99
N SER A 239 8.46 9.86 14.47
CA SER A 239 9.21 10.06 15.72
C SER A 239 10.58 9.40 15.69
N ALA A 240 11.59 10.07 16.25
CA ALA A 240 12.90 9.51 16.55
C ALA A 240 13.22 9.73 18.04
N TYR A 241 13.27 8.66 18.84
CA TYR A 241 13.38 8.76 20.30
C TYR A 241 13.77 7.42 20.96
N TYR A 242 14.16 7.48 22.24
CA TYR A 242 14.69 6.33 23.00
C TYR A 242 15.96 5.72 22.39
N THR A 243 16.92 6.58 22.05
CA THR A 243 18.27 6.14 21.68
C THR A 243 18.92 5.40 22.85
N THR A 244 19.63 4.31 22.56
CA THR A 244 20.46 3.62 23.55
C THR A 244 21.71 4.46 23.88
N ASP A 245 22.35 4.21 25.02
CA ASP A 245 23.54 4.98 25.44
C ASP A 245 24.71 4.91 24.45
N THR A 246 24.75 3.88 23.60
CA THR A 246 25.79 3.65 22.59
C THR A 246 25.29 3.80 21.16
N GLY A 247 23.99 4.04 20.97
CA GLY A 247 23.36 4.16 19.66
C GLY A 247 23.35 5.59 19.15
N GLU A 248 23.24 5.74 17.83
CA GLU A 248 23.04 7.04 17.19
C GLU A 248 21.76 7.03 16.34
N MET A 249 21.08 8.17 16.29
CA MET A 249 19.96 8.40 15.38
C MET A 249 20.33 9.53 14.43
N VAL A 250 20.46 9.20 13.15
CA VAL A 250 20.86 10.16 12.11
C VAL A 250 19.72 10.37 11.14
N ILE A 251 19.40 11.64 10.88
CA ILE A 251 18.49 12.05 9.81
C ILE A 251 19.19 13.14 9.01
N GLU A 252 19.63 12.82 7.79
CA GLU A 252 20.44 13.73 6.98
C GLU A 252 20.08 13.67 5.49
N GLY A 253 20.38 14.71 4.73
CA GLY A 253 20.13 14.75 3.28
C GLY A 253 18.65 14.62 2.86
N CYS A 254 17.70 14.62 3.80
CA CYS A 254 16.30 14.35 3.51
C CYS A 254 15.50 15.60 3.14
N THR A 255 14.52 15.45 2.25
CA THR A 255 13.64 16.56 1.80
C THR A 255 12.16 16.18 1.88
N ASN A 256 11.33 17.05 2.45
CA ASN A 256 9.89 16.93 2.40
C ASN A 256 9.25 18.06 1.58
N THR A 257 8.39 17.68 0.63
CA THR A 257 7.52 18.60 -0.14
C THR A 257 6.03 18.28 0.03
N GLY A 258 5.70 17.12 0.63
CA GLY A 258 4.33 16.74 0.93
C GLY A 258 3.72 17.54 2.07
N ALA A 259 2.39 17.69 2.06
CA ALA A 259 1.67 18.33 3.15
C ALA A 259 1.75 17.47 4.43
N VAL A 260 1.95 18.12 5.58
CA VAL A 260 2.01 17.44 6.88
C VAL A 260 0.91 18.03 7.77
N LYS A 261 0.03 17.17 8.29
CA LYS A 261 -1.09 17.55 9.16
C LYS A 261 -1.08 16.72 10.43
N GLY A 262 -1.01 17.41 11.57
CA GLY A 262 -0.97 16.84 12.92
C GLY A 262 -2.24 17.05 13.69
#